data_AF-A0AAJ1DGT9-F1
#
_entry.id   AF-A0AAJ1DGT9-F1
#
_cell.length_a   1.000
_cell.length_b   1.000
_cell.length_c   1.000
_cell.angle_alpha   90.00
_cell.angle_beta   90.00
_cell.angle_gamma   90.00
#
_symmetry.space_group_name_H-M   'P 1'
#
loop_
_entity.id
_entity.type
_entity.pdbx_description
1 polymer ?
#
loop_
_entity_poly.entity_id
_entity_poly.type
_entity_poly.pdbx_seq_one_letter_code
_entity_poly.pdbx_strand_id
1 'polypeptide(L)' 'MIRSTEKITYRNGFMLNDKPAHISDIQHIFDGRRVIALLIWEQYEREKQKLLSKNLTPEQYQNACRNIAKALGV' A
#
# COMPACT_ATOMS: atom_id res chain seq x y z
N MET A 1 15.86 0.10 -1.42
CA MET A 1 14.84 -0.20 -0.39
C MET A 1 14.32 1.15 0.11
N ILE A 2 13.12 1.58 -0.30
CA ILE A 2 12.54 2.85 0.15
C ILE A 2 12.29 2.70 1.65
N ARG A 3 12.91 3.55 2.46
CA ARG A 3 12.88 3.44 3.91
C ARG A 3 11.51 3.93 4.37
N SER A 4 10.81 3.12 5.16
CA SER A 4 9.50 3.45 5.74
C SER A 4 9.54 4.67 6.70
N THR A 5 10.72 5.26 6.91
CA THR A 5 10.96 6.29 7.92
C THR A 5 10.66 7.70 7.44
N GLU A 6 10.59 7.98 6.13
CA GLU A 6 10.34 9.36 5.69
C GLU A 6 8.86 9.74 5.87
N LYS A 7 8.60 10.92 6.43
CA LYS A 7 7.24 11.49 6.55
C LYS A 7 7.06 12.54 5.47
N ILE A 8 6.12 12.34 4.55
CA ILE A 8 5.74 13.36 3.57
C ILE A 8 4.40 13.97 4.00
N THR A 9 4.35 15.28 4.12
CA THR A 9 3.10 16.02 4.39
C THR A 9 2.86 17.04 3.29
N TYR A 10 1.61 17.18 2.85
CA TYR A 10 1.20 18.08 1.75
C TYR A 10 0.39 19.30 2.24
N ARG A 11 0.10 19.38 3.54
CA ARG A 11 -0.67 20.47 4.13
C ARG A 11 0.20 21.72 4.26
N ASN A 12 -0.15 22.78 3.53
CA ASN A 12 0.56 24.06 3.44
C ASN A 12 1.91 24.00 2.70
N GLY A 13 2.02 23.13 1.69
CA GLY A 13 3.25 22.92 0.91
C GLY A 13 3.83 21.52 1.12
N PHE A 14 4.93 21.24 0.41
CA PHE A 14 5.61 19.95 0.52
C PHE A 14 6.54 19.95 1.74
N MET A 15 6.33 19.01 2.65
CA MET A 15 7.17 18.81 3.81
C MET A 15 7.77 17.41 3.78
N LEU A 16 9.08 17.31 3.96
CA LEU A 16 9.80 16.04 4.15
C LEU A 16 10.38 16.01 5.57
N ASN A 17 9.94 15.05 6.39
CA ASN A 17 10.32 14.91 7.80
C ASN A 17 10.12 16.21 8.59
N ASP A 18 8.92 16.79 8.44
CA ASP A 18 8.49 18.03 9.11
C ASP A 18 9.32 19.27 8.76
N LYS A 19 10.08 19.23 7.65
CA LYS A 19 10.79 20.38 7.08
C LYS A 19 10.27 20.73 5.69
N PRO A 20 10.23 22.02 5.30
CA PRO A 20 9.90 22.41 3.93
C PRO A 20 10.83 21.74 2.93
N ALA A 21 10.26 21.24 1.85
CA ALA A 21 10.98 20.55 0.78
C ALA A 21 10.44 20.99 -0.58
N HIS A 22 11.24 20.86 -1.64
CA HIS A 22 10.76 21.04 -2.99
C HIS A 22 10.11 19.75 -3.52
N ILE A 23 9.26 19.85 -4.53
CA ILE A 23 8.59 18.67 -5.11
C ILE A 23 9.58 17.62 -5.65
N SER A 24 10.72 18.07 -6.18
CA SER A 24 11.80 17.18 -6.66
C SER A 24 12.37 16.28 -5.56
N ASP A 25 12.37 16.76 -4.32
CA ASP A 25 12.96 16.07 -3.17
C ASP A 25 12.03 14.96 -2.64
N ILE A 26 10.74 15.04 -2.93
CA ILE A 26 9.74 14.05 -2.51
C ILE A 26 9.33 13.09 -3.62
N GLN A 27 9.50 13.48 -4.89
CA GLN A 27 8.97 12.75 -6.05
C GLN A 27 9.45 11.31 -6.08
N HIS A 28 10.76 11.09 -5.91
CA HIS A 28 11.35 9.75 -5.92
C HIS A 28 10.87 8.87 -4.76
N ILE A 29 10.59 9.46 -3.59
CA ILE A 29 10.05 8.75 -2.42
C ILE A 29 8.60 8.33 -2.71
N PHE A 30 7.80 9.25 -3.26
CA PHE A 30 6.42 8.97 -3.63
C PHE A 30 6.33 7.90 -4.72
N ASP A 31 7.11 8.02 -5.80
CA ASP A 31 7.13 7.04 -6.88
C ASP A 31 7.56 5.66 -6.37
N GLY A 32 8.56 5.62 -5.47
CA GLY A 32 8.95 4.41 -4.78
C GLY A 32 7.81 3.76 -4.00
N ARG A 33 7.08 4.54 -3.20
CA ARG A 33 5.90 4.05 -2.45
C ARG A 33 4.80 3.57 -3.37
N ARG A 34 4.55 4.28 -4.48
CA ARG A 34 3.54 3.91 -5.47
C ARG A 34 3.85 2.55 -6.08
N VAL A 35 5.10 2.29 -6.46
CA VAL A 35 5.51 0.99 -7.00
C VAL A 35 5.28 -0.13 -5.99
N ILE A 36 5.69 0.06 -4.73
CA ILE A 36 5.48 -0.95 -3.67
C ILE A 36 3.99 -1.18 -3.42
N ALA A 37 3.18 -0.11 -3.32
CA ALA A 37 1.75 -0.21 -3.12
C ALA A 37 1.04 -0.93 -4.27
N LEU A 38 1.45 -0.66 -5.52
CA LEU A 38 0.93 -1.37 -6.69
C LEU A 38 1.25 -2.87 -6.64
N LEU A 39 2.49 -3.24 -6.31
CA LEU A 39 2.88 -4.65 -6.18
C LEU A 39 2.08 -5.38 -5.09
N ILE A 40 1.88 -4.73 -3.94
CA ILE A 40 1.07 -5.28 -2.85
C ILE A 40 -0.39 -5.44 -3.31
N TRP A 41 -0.95 -4.45 -3.99
CA TRP A 41 -2.31 -4.49 -4.51
C TRP A 41 -2.50 -5.59 -5.57
N GLU A 42 -1.57 -5.72 -6.52
CA GLU A 42 -1.60 -6.79 -7.53
C GLU A 42 -1.55 -8.18 -6.87
N GLN A 43 -0.70 -8.34 -5.84
CA GLN A 43 -0.61 -9.58 -5.10
C GLN A 43 -1.91 -9.86 -4.32
N TYR A 44 -2.50 -8.85 -3.69
CA TYR A 44 -3.79 -8.97 -3.00
C TYR A 44 -4.89 -9.43 -3.96
N GLU A 45 -5.04 -8.78 -5.12
CA GLU A 45 -6.05 -9.14 -6.11
C GLU A 45 -5.82 -10.55 -6.67
N ARG A 46 -4.57 -10.95 -6.91
CA ARG A 46 -4.25 -12.32 -7.33
C ARG A 46 -4.69 -13.36 -6.31
N GLU A 47 -4.43 -13.16 -5.02
CA GLU A 47 -4.86 -14.09 -3.97
C GLU A 47 -6.39 -14.10 -3.82
N LYS A 48 -7.03 -12.93 -3.94
CA LYS A 48 -8.49 -12.79 -3.90
C LYS A 48 -9.19 -13.52 -5.05
N GLN A 49 -8.61 -13.53 -6.25
CA GLN A 49 -9.13 -14.34 -7.37
C GLN A 49 -9.13 -15.83 -7.06
N LYS A 50 -8.11 -16.35 -6.35
CA LYS A 50 -8.06 -17.76 -5.91
C LYS A 50 -9.13 -18.09 -4.86
N LEU A 51 -9.68 -17.09 -4.16
CA LEU A 51 -10.80 -17.30 -3.24
C LEU A 51 -12.12 -17.45 -3.98
N LEU A 52 -12.29 -16.82 -5.15
CA LEU A 52 -13.52 -16.95 -5.95
C LEU A 52 -13.73 -18.36 -6.48
N SER A 53 -12.66 -19.13 -6.70
CA SER A 53 -12.76 -20.55 -7.05
C SER A 53 -13.10 -21.46 -5.86
N LYS A 54 -13.16 -20.92 -4.65
CA LYS A 54 -13.59 -21.65 -3.44
C LYS A 54 -15.03 -21.25 -3.18
N ASN A 55 -15.95 -22.21 -3.10
CA ASN A 55 -17.37 -22.00 -2.77
C ASN A 55 -17.54 -21.55 -1.31
N LEU A 56 -17.02 -20.36 -0.98
CA LEU A 56 -17.04 -19.75 0.33
C LEU A 56 -18.37 -19.03 0.54
N THR A 57 -18.85 -19.02 1.78
CA THR A 57 -19.92 -18.09 2.16
C THR A 57 -19.38 -16.66 2.16
N PRO A 58 -20.26 -15.63 2.06
CA PRO A 58 -19.81 -14.23 2.10
C PRO A 58 -18.95 -13.89 3.32
N GLU A 59 -19.28 -14.43 4.50
CA GLU A 59 -18.52 -14.21 5.73
C GLU A 59 -17.13 -14.86 5.67
N GLN A 60 -17.04 -16.10 5.18
CA GLN A 60 -15.77 -16.79 4.99
C GLN A 60 -14.88 -16.07 3.97
N TYR A 61 -15.46 -15.60 2.87
CA TYR A 61 -14.77 -14.81 1.87
C TYR A 61 -14.21 -13.51 2.46
N GLN A 62 -15.01 -12.78 3.25
CA GLN A 62 -14.57 -11.56 3.90
C GLN A 62 -13.43 -11.81 4.89
N ASN A 63 -13.54 -12.86 5.72
CA ASN A 63 -12.48 -13.23 6.65
C ASN A 63 -11.19 -13.65 5.91
N ALA A 64 -11.31 -14.40 4.81
CA ALA A 64 -10.16 -14.76 3.99
C ALA A 64 -9.49 -13.52 3.36
N CYS A 65 -10.26 -12.54 2.88
CA CYS A 65 -9.71 -11.28 2.38
C CYS A 65 -8.97 -10.50 3.48
N ARG A 66 -9.51 -10.42 4.70
CA ARG A 66 -8.82 -9.80 5.85
C ARG A 66 -7.52 -10.50 6.18
N ASN A 67 -7.49 -11.83 6.10
CA ASN A 67 -6.27 -12.61 6.32
C ASN A 67 -5.19 -12.34 5.26
N ILE A 68 -5.58 -12.21 3.98
CA ILE A 68 -4.67 -11.83 2.90
C ILE A 68 -4.11 -10.42 3.16
N ALA A 69 -4.96 -9.44 3.47
CA ALA A 69 -4.53 -8.07 3.78
C ALA A 69 -3.52 -8.04 4.95
N LYS A 70 -3.85 -8.74 6.05
CA LYS A 70 -2.97 -8.87 7.21
C LYS A 70 -1.62 -9.52 6.87
N ALA A 71 -1.61 -10.55 6.03
CA ALA A 71 -0.37 -11.21 5.59
C ALA A 71 0.50 -10.31 4.70
N LEU A 72 -0.13 -9.41 3.93
CA LEU A 72 0.55 -8.40 3.12
C LEU A 72 0.93 -7.13 3.90
N GLY A 73 0.53 -7.04 5.17
CA GLY A 73 0.84 -5.91 6.05
C GLY A 73 0.02 -4.65 5.77
N VAL A 74 -1.20 -4.81 5.26
CA VAL A 74 -2.15 -3.73 4.89
C VAL A 74 -3.41 -3.78 5.73
#